data_AF-A0A093H9A0-F1
#
_entry.id   AF-A0A093H9A0-F1
#
_cell.length_a   1.000
_cell.length_b   1.000
_cell.length_c   1.000
_cell.angle_alpha   90.00
_cell.angle_beta   90.00
_cell.angle_gamma   90.00
#
_symmetry.space_group_name_H-M   'P 1'
#
loop_
_entity.id
_entity.type
_entity.pdbx_description
1 polymer ?
#
loop_
_entity_poly.entity_id
_entity_poly.type
_entity_poly.pdbx_seq_one_letter_code
_entity_poly.pdbx_strand_id
1 'polypeptide(L)'
;CHQYTNRSCEECLKNVTCLWCVSSQKCMEYPVRRILPPTDLCELRSARWGVCWVNFEALIIAMSVVGGMILIMLGVCCCCCCRKKSKKQVPDKDDERAAREREKRRVRQEERRAEMKSRHDEIRRKYGTV
;
A
#
# COMPACT_ATOMS: atom_id res chain seq x y z
N CYS A 1 5.36 30.65 24.89
CA CYS A 1 5.35 31.22 23.53
C CYS A 1 5.39 32.75 23.52
N HIS A 2 4.51 33.45 24.23
CA HIS A 2 4.40 34.94 24.17
C HIS A 2 5.68 35.75 24.43
N GLN A 3 6.63 35.23 25.21
CA GLN A 3 7.91 35.90 25.49
C GLN A 3 8.78 36.12 24.24
N TYR A 4 8.52 35.40 23.14
CA TYR A 4 9.23 35.53 21.87
C TYR A 4 8.50 36.45 20.87
N THR A 5 7.46 37.15 21.30
CA THR A 5 6.79 38.17 20.46
C THR A 5 7.77 39.29 20.12
N ASN A 6 7.73 39.78 18.87
CA ASN A 6 8.68 40.75 18.30
C ASN A 6 10.16 40.31 18.31
N ARG A 7 10.41 39.00 18.43
CA ARG A 7 11.75 38.42 18.23
C ARG A 7 11.84 37.74 16.86
N SER A 8 12.61 36.66 16.76
CA SER A 8 12.72 35.87 15.54
C SER A 8 11.77 34.68 15.54
N CYS A 9 11.43 34.27 14.34
CA CYS A 9 10.63 33.09 14.07
C CYS A 9 11.32 31.81 14.54
N GLU A 10 12.65 31.71 14.39
CA GLU A 10 13.40 30.55 14.85
C GLU A 10 13.34 30.40 16.37
N GLU A 11 13.41 31.51 17.13
CA GLU A 11 13.28 31.48 18.58
C GLU A 11 11.89 31.05 19.03
N CYS A 12 10.84 31.57 18.38
CA CYS A 12 9.46 31.19 18.66
C CYS A 12 9.20 29.71 18.39
N LEU A 13 9.69 29.19 17.25
CA LEU A 13 9.39 27.85 16.77
C LEU A 13 10.32 26.76 17.31
N LYS A 14 11.22 27.07 18.26
CA LYS A 14 11.95 26.04 19.03
C LYS A 14 11.00 25.05 19.70
N ASN A 15 9.81 25.51 20.09
CA ASN A 15 8.77 24.68 20.65
C ASN A 15 7.64 24.48 19.63
N VAL A 16 7.33 23.22 19.33
CA VAL A 16 6.22 22.84 18.42
C VAL A 16 4.83 23.17 18.96
N THR A 17 4.73 23.59 20.22
CA THR A 17 3.48 24.09 20.82
C THR A 17 3.24 25.57 20.49
N CYS A 18 4.23 26.27 19.92
CA CYS A 18 4.13 27.67 19.54
C CYS A 18 3.84 27.85 18.05
N LEU A 19 3.17 28.94 17.72
CA LEU A 19 2.91 29.40 16.36
C LEU A 19 3.44 30.82 16.21
N TRP A 20 4.10 31.08 15.08
CA TRP A 20 4.61 32.39 14.72
C TRP A 20 3.73 33.02 13.64
N CYS A 21 3.31 34.27 13.85
CA CYS A 21 2.60 35.05 12.85
C CYS A 21 3.52 36.13 12.29
N VAL A 22 3.83 36.08 10.99
CA VAL A 22 4.70 37.09 10.36
C VAL A 22 4.05 38.44 10.20
N SER A 23 2.75 38.49 9.90
CA SER A 23 2.02 39.75 9.70
C SER A 23 2.05 40.65 10.96
N SER A 24 1.88 40.04 12.14
CA SER A 24 1.83 40.77 13.41
C SER A 24 3.09 40.62 14.28
N GLN A 25 4.09 39.85 13.82
CA GLN A 25 5.31 39.49 14.56
C GLN A 25 5.03 38.93 15.97
N LYS A 26 3.92 38.20 16.13
CA LYS A 26 3.51 37.61 17.41
C LYS A 26 3.85 36.13 17.48
N CYS A 27 4.40 35.73 18.62
CA CYS A 27 4.56 34.33 18.99
C CYS A 27 3.45 33.95 19.96
N MET A 28 2.62 32.99 19.59
CA MET A 28 1.43 32.62 20.35
C MET A 28 1.46 31.14 20.67
N GLU A 29 0.85 30.74 21.77
CA GLU A 29 0.64 29.32 22.04
C GLU A 29 -0.48 28.82 21.13
N TYR A 30 -0.18 27.76 20.36
CA TYR A 30 -1.11 27.22 19.40
C TYR A 30 -1.85 26.05 20.04
N PRO A 31 -3.18 26.18 20.27
CA PRO A 31 -3.91 25.11 20.93
C PRO A 31 -3.97 23.89 20.01
N VAL A 32 -3.37 22.78 20.47
CA VAL A 32 -3.45 21.46 19.81
C VAL A 32 -4.88 20.93 19.67
N ARG A 33 -5.84 21.57 20.34
CA ARG A 33 -7.27 21.24 20.32
C ARG A 33 -7.99 21.79 19.10
N ARG A 34 -7.48 22.84 18.45
CA ARG A 34 -8.05 23.37 17.20
C ARG A 34 -7.05 23.15 16.07
N ILE A 35 -7.52 22.47 15.02
CA ILE A 35 -6.68 22.05 13.89
C ILE A 35 -6.18 23.26 13.08
N LEU A 36 -6.95 24.36 13.03
CA LEU A 36 -6.57 25.59 12.33
C LEU A 36 -6.56 26.80 13.27
N PRO A 37 -5.55 27.70 13.16
CA PRO A 37 -5.63 29.00 13.80
C PRO A 37 -6.81 29.77 13.20
N PRO A 38 -7.62 30.45 14.02
CA PRO A 38 -8.64 31.35 13.50
C PRO A 38 -7.98 32.40 12.60
N THR A 39 -8.57 32.66 11.45
CA THR A 39 -8.11 33.67 10.48
C THR A 39 -7.98 35.06 11.11
N ASP A 40 -8.79 35.33 12.12
CA ASP A 40 -8.84 36.61 12.83
C ASP A 40 -7.57 36.87 13.67
N LEU A 41 -6.82 35.82 14.06
CA LEU A 41 -5.56 35.97 14.78
C LEU A 41 -4.35 36.03 13.85
N CYS A 42 -4.35 35.22 12.79
CA CYS A 42 -3.30 35.23 11.78
C CYS A 42 -3.79 34.52 10.51
N GLU A 43 -3.54 35.12 9.35
CA GLU A 43 -3.79 34.44 8.08
C GLU A 43 -2.93 33.17 7.96
N LEU A 44 -3.53 32.09 7.43
CA LEU A 44 -2.84 30.80 7.22
C LEU A 44 -1.55 30.94 6.41
N ARG A 45 -1.51 31.89 5.47
CA ARG A 45 -0.34 32.16 4.62
C ARG A 45 0.81 32.80 5.39
N SER A 46 0.50 33.57 6.43
CA SER A 46 1.47 34.28 7.28
C SER A 46 1.87 33.48 8.53
N ALA A 47 1.06 32.51 8.91
CA ALA A 47 1.26 31.61 10.04
C ALA A 47 2.33 30.55 9.72
N ARG A 48 3.23 30.31 10.68
CA ARG A 48 4.31 29.30 10.62
C ARG A 48 4.28 28.44 11.86
N TRP A 49 4.54 27.14 11.67
CA TRP A 49 4.47 26.14 12.74
C TRP A 49 5.60 25.12 12.58
N GLY A 50 6.34 24.86 13.66
CA GLY A 50 7.50 23.96 13.70
C GLY A 50 8.73 24.43 12.90
N VAL A 51 8.54 25.00 11.72
CA VAL A 51 9.58 25.49 10.82
C VAL A 51 9.23 26.89 10.29
N CYS A 52 10.25 27.72 10.06
CA CYS A 52 10.04 29.12 9.68
C CYS A 52 9.88 29.35 8.17
N TRP A 53 10.43 28.46 7.35
CA TRP A 53 10.42 28.63 5.89
C TRP A 53 9.15 28.07 5.22
N VAL A 54 8.31 27.33 5.95
CA VAL A 54 7.06 26.75 5.44
C VAL A 54 5.86 27.42 6.11
N ASN A 55 4.90 27.86 5.29
CA ASN A 55 3.65 28.43 5.77
C ASN A 55 2.68 27.32 6.20
N PHE A 56 1.75 27.65 7.10
CA PHE A 56 0.76 26.71 7.61
C PHE A 56 -0.11 26.12 6.48
N GLU A 57 -0.45 26.93 5.48
CA GLU A 57 -1.15 26.50 4.27
C GLU A 57 -0.41 25.37 3.53
N ALA A 58 0.89 25.53 3.30
CA ALA A 58 1.72 24.53 2.64
C ALA A 58 1.86 23.24 3.47
N LEU A 59 1.91 23.37 4.81
CA LEU A 59 1.92 22.21 5.72
C LEU A 59 0.61 21.40 5.61
N ILE A 60 -0.54 22.06 5.58
CA ILE A 60 -1.85 21.40 5.41
C ILE A 60 -1.91 20.67 4.07
N ILE A 61 -1.48 21.32 2.99
CA ILE A 61 -1.45 20.72 1.65
C ILE A 61 -0.57 19.47 1.67
N ALA A 62 0.65 19.55 2.22
CA ALA A 62 1.56 18.43 2.31
C ALA A 62 0.96 17.24 3.09
N MET A 63 0.35 17.50 4.26
CA MET A 63 -0.31 16.47 5.06
C MET A 63 -1.50 15.84 4.33
N SER A 64 -2.25 16.65 3.57
CA SER A 64 -3.38 16.18 2.77
C SER A 64 -2.92 15.27 1.62
N VAL A 65 -1.84 15.64 0.93
CA VAL A 65 -1.25 14.81 -0.14
C VAL A 65 -0.72 13.50 0.43
N VAL A 66 0.05 13.53 1.52
CA VAL A 66 0.58 12.31 2.16
C VAL A 66 -0.56 11.41 2.64
N GLY A 67 -1.55 11.97 3.32
CA GLY A 67 -2.73 11.23 3.76
C GLY A 67 -3.51 10.64 2.58
N GLY A 68 -3.72 11.42 1.52
CA GLY A 68 -4.37 10.97 0.29
C GLY A 68 -3.63 9.82 -0.38
N MET A 69 -2.30 9.90 -0.49
CA MET A 69 -1.48 8.83 -1.05
C MET A 69 -1.56 7.56 -0.20
N ILE A 70 -1.52 7.67 1.13
CA ILE A 70 -1.68 6.51 2.02
C ILE A 70 -3.07 5.87 1.84
N LEU A 71 -4.13 6.68 1.79
CA LEU A 71 -5.49 6.18 1.58
C LEU A 71 -5.66 5.54 0.21
N ILE A 72 -5.08 6.10 -0.85
CA ILE A 72 -5.10 5.51 -2.19
C ILE A 72 -4.31 4.20 -2.19
N MET A 73 -3.13 4.15 -1.58
CA MET A 73 -2.31 2.95 -1.49
C MET A 73 -3.05 1.84 -0.74
N LEU A 74 -3.69 2.15 0.39
CA LEU A 74 -4.52 1.20 1.13
C LEU A 74 -5.76 0.80 0.33
N GLY A 75 -6.43 1.76 -0.32
CA GLY A 75 -7.60 1.51 -1.16
C GLY A 75 -7.29 0.59 -2.33
N VAL A 76 -6.21 0.84 -3.07
CA VAL A 76 -5.74 0.02 -4.18
C VAL A 76 -5.22 -1.32 -3.68
N CYS A 77 -4.40 -1.35 -2.63
CA CYS A 77 -3.91 -2.60 -2.04
C CYS A 77 -5.07 -3.49 -1.59
N CYS A 78 -6.02 -2.96 -0.82
CA CYS A 78 -7.22 -3.68 -0.38
C CYS A 78 -8.12 -4.06 -1.55
N CYS A 79 -8.35 -3.18 -2.53
CA CYS A 79 -9.20 -3.49 -3.68
C CYS A 79 -8.56 -4.54 -4.60
N CYS A 80 -7.26 -4.47 -4.87
CA CYS A 80 -6.56 -5.42 -5.74
C CYS A 80 -6.31 -6.77 -5.05
N CYS A 81 -6.02 -6.79 -3.74
CA CYS A 81 -5.81 -8.03 -2.99
C CYS A 81 -7.12 -8.72 -2.58
N CYS A 82 -8.18 -7.96 -2.22
CA CYS A 82 -9.47 -8.55 -1.85
C CYS A 82 -10.36 -8.88 -3.06
N ARG A 83 -10.30 -8.14 -4.18
CA ARG A 83 -10.99 -8.55 -5.43
C ARG A 83 -10.35 -9.78 -6.10
N LYS A 84 -9.06 -10.02 -5.88
CA LYS A 84 -8.43 -11.28 -6.31
C LYS A 84 -8.89 -12.48 -5.46
N LYS A 85 -9.36 -12.27 -4.23
CA LYS A 85 -9.99 -13.34 -3.42
C LYS A 85 -11.42 -13.64 -3.87
N SER A 86 -12.21 -12.66 -4.33
CA SER A 86 -13.56 -12.94 -4.87
C SER A 86 -13.57 -13.49 -6.30
N LYS A 87 -12.54 -13.20 -7.12
CA LYS A 87 -12.31 -13.90 -8.41
C LYS A 87 -11.67 -15.28 -8.27
N LYS A 88 -11.40 -15.75 -7.05
CA LYS A 88 -10.88 -17.11 -6.80
C LYS A 88 -11.97 -18.19 -6.78
N GLN A 89 -13.21 -17.85 -7.15
CA GLN A 89 -14.32 -18.79 -7.33
C GLN A 89 -14.70 -19.04 -8.80
N VAL A 90 -13.86 -18.62 -9.74
CA VAL A 90 -13.82 -19.30 -11.04
C VAL A 90 -12.41 -19.90 -11.10
N PRO A 91 -12.23 -21.22 -10.93
CA PRO A 91 -10.99 -21.84 -11.38
C PRO A 91 -10.88 -21.43 -12.84
N ASP A 92 -9.80 -20.73 -13.17
CA ASP A 92 -9.57 -20.24 -14.52
C ASP A 92 -9.83 -21.41 -15.45
N LYS A 93 -10.80 -21.31 -16.36
CA LYS A 93 -11.24 -22.45 -17.17
C LYS A 93 -10.05 -23.09 -17.91
N ASP A 94 -9.00 -22.29 -18.13
CA ASP A 94 -7.72 -22.72 -18.66
C ASP A 94 -6.88 -23.56 -17.70
N ASP A 95 -6.89 -23.31 -16.38
CA ASP A 95 -6.24 -24.16 -15.37
C ASP A 95 -6.90 -25.54 -15.27
N GLU A 96 -8.24 -25.61 -15.28
CA GLU A 96 -8.96 -26.89 -15.28
C GLU A 96 -8.72 -27.66 -16.59
N ARG A 97 -8.69 -26.96 -17.72
CA ARG A 97 -8.36 -27.55 -19.02
C ARG A 97 -6.92 -28.06 -19.06
N ALA A 98 -5.98 -27.30 -18.49
CA ALA A 98 -4.58 -27.70 -18.37
C ALA A 98 -4.41 -28.92 -17.46
N ALA A 99 -5.15 -29.01 -16.35
CA ALA A 99 -5.15 -30.17 -15.47
C ALA A 99 -5.68 -31.43 -16.19
N ARG A 100 -6.82 -31.32 -16.89
CA ARG A 100 -7.39 -32.42 -17.69
C ARG A 100 -6.45 -32.87 -18.81
N GLU A 101 -5.73 -31.96 -19.46
CA GLU A 101 -4.73 -32.33 -20.47
C GLU A 101 -3.54 -33.08 -19.86
N ARG A 102 -3.03 -32.62 -18.71
CA ARG A 102 -1.93 -33.30 -18.01
C ARG A 102 -2.31 -34.71 -17.60
N GLU A 103 -3.54 -34.89 -17.09
CA GLU A 103 -4.06 -36.19 -16.72
C GLU A 103 -4.21 -37.11 -17.94
N LYS A 104 -4.79 -36.63 -19.05
CA LYS A 104 -4.87 -37.39 -20.31
C LYS A 104 -3.50 -37.81 -20.83
N ARG A 105 -2.47 -36.95 -20.70
CA ARG A 105 -1.09 -37.27 -21.08
C ARG A 105 -0.50 -38.36 -20.18
N ARG A 106 -0.75 -38.29 -18.87
CA ARG A 106 -0.31 -39.31 -17.89
C ARG A 106 -0.96 -40.66 -18.17
N VAL A 107 -2.28 -40.71 -18.37
CA VAL A 107 -3.01 -41.94 -18.70
C VAL A 107 -2.47 -42.56 -19.98
N ARG A 108 -2.29 -41.80 -21.07
CA ARG A 108 -1.69 -42.33 -22.32
C ARG A 108 -0.25 -42.82 -22.15
N GLN A 109 0.50 -42.25 -21.21
CA GLN A 109 1.86 -42.72 -20.92
C GLN A 109 1.83 -44.01 -20.09
N GLU A 110 0.91 -44.11 -19.14
CA GLU A 110 0.69 -45.30 -18.32
C GLU A 110 0.14 -46.47 -19.15
N GLU A 111 -0.80 -46.22 -20.06
CA GLU A 111 -1.31 -47.21 -21.03
C GLU A 111 -0.17 -47.76 -21.89
N ARG A 112 0.67 -46.89 -22.49
CA ARG A 112 1.82 -47.33 -23.29
C ARG A 112 2.83 -48.14 -22.47
N ARG A 113 3.04 -47.78 -21.20
CA ARG A 113 3.92 -48.54 -20.30
C ARG A 113 3.32 -49.90 -19.96
N ALA A 114 2.02 -49.96 -19.70
CA ALA A 114 1.30 -51.21 -19.43
C ALA A 114 1.29 -52.13 -20.65
N GLU A 115 1.07 -51.58 -21.84
CA GLU A 115 1.11 -52.32 -23.11
C GLU A 115 2.52 -52.86 -23.41
N MET A 116 3.56 -52.05 -23.25
CA MET A 116 4.94 -52.54 -23.40
C MET A 116 5.26 -53.65 -22.40
N LYS A 117 4.82 -53.50 -21.14
CA LYS A 117 5.04 -54.52 -20.11
C LYS A 117 4.28 -55.81 -20.41
N SER A 118 3.02 -55.74 -20.83
CA SER A 118 2.23 -56.93 -21.16
C SER A 118 2.79 -57.67 -22.38
N ARG A 119 3.23 -56.95 -23.43
CA ARG A 119 3.92 -57.55 -24.58
C ARG A 119 5.22 -58.24 -24.16
N HIS A 120 6.02 -57.59 -23.31
CA HIS A 120 7.27 -58.17 -22.83
C HIS A 120 7.03 -59.43 -21.97
N ASP A 121 6.03 -59.39 -21.08
CA ASP A 121 5.66 -60.54 -20.26
C ASP A 121 5.05 -61.69 -21.11
N GLU A 122 4.29 -61.39 -22.16
CA GLU A 122 3.77 -62.39 -23.10
C GLU A 122 4.90 -63.06 -23.91
N ILE A 123 5.87 -62.29 -24.40
CA ILE A 123 7.06 -62.83 -25.09
C ILE A 123 7.88 -63.71 -24.14
N ARG A 124 8.10 -63.26 -22.89
CA ARG A 124 8.78 -64.06 -21.86
C ARG A 124 8.05 -65.37 -21.61
N ARG A 125 6.72 -65.39 -21.59
CA ARG A 125 5.93 -66.62 -21.42
C ARG A 125 5.96 -67.55 -22.64
N LYS A 126 5.99 -67.00 -23.86
CA LYS A 126 5.98 -67.79 -25.11
C LYS A 126 7.34 -68.39 -25.47
N TYR A 127 8.43 -67.70 -25.17
CA TYR A 127 9.79 -68.09 -25.59
C TYR A 127 10.79 -68.24 -24.45
N GLY A 128 10.43 -67.89 -23.21
CA GLY A 128 11.21 -68.20 -22.02
C GLY A 128 10.95 -69.64 -21.62
N THR A 129 11.79 -70.55 -22.11
CA THR A 129 11.99 -71.87 -21.51
C THR A 129 12.44 -71.67 -20.06
N VAL A 130 11.63 -72.13 -19.11
CA VAL A 130 11.88 -72.35 -17.66
C VAL A 130 12.93 -71.47 -16.97
#